data_AF-A0A2A6PRB7-F1
#
_entry.id   AF-A0A2A6PRB7-F1
#
_cell.length_a   1.000
_cell.length_b   1.000
_cell.length_c   1.000
_cell.angle_alpha   90.00
_cell.angle_beta   90.00
_cell.angle_gamma   90.00
#
_symmetry.space_group_name_H-M   'P 1'
#
loop_
_entity.id
_entity.type
_entity.pdbx_description
1 polymer ?
#
loop_
_entity_poly.entity_id
_entity_poly.type
_entity_poly.pdbx_seq_one_letter_code
_entity_poly.pdbx_strand_id
1 'polypeptide(L)'
;MKFKSVMIAALLLAPTAAMAAPGIVTVSTGLRAGPGPGFPLVDRVPEGARVNIHGCLRGNAWCDVSFSDDRGWVSSQYLEYLYRNHYVYLPDYVDEIDVPVVPFVLTSYWSSYYAGRPWYHRHAYWNGYWTSHQRVATRMTIDPRAARIGRAATRDAVVALEREGVRGKGATAISGRNAANSRPDAAIAKRDAAIAKRDAAIAKGDAGIAARDAAKRDAGVAVDRTRAGRSERIAHERSNVQMRNPRDAQARMMHERQASPAGMHARPMARAHEAPRVSAAPAARPAMPHVAQPNVSRGSPMNAHAQMPAPRAAAPAMPHPGGGGAPHINAAPRGGGAPAGGPGQKH
;
A
#
# COMPACT_ATOMS: atom_id res chain seq x y z
N MET A 1 15.96 70.70 -16.93
CA MET A 1 14.75 70.23 -16.23
C MET A 1 14.20 69.06 -17.05
N LYS A 2 14.34 67.82 -16.56
CA LYS A 2 13.22 66.93 -16.12
C LYS A 2 12.13 66.89 -17.20
N PHE A 3 11.97 65.81 -17.97
CA PHE A 3 11.19 64.63 -17.56
C PHE A 3 11.77 63.32 -18.10
N LYS A 4 12.35 62.51 -17.21
CA LYS A 4 12.51 61.07 -17.40
C LYS A 4 11.25 60.39 -16.87
N SER A 5 10.85 59.32 -17.53
CA SER A 5 10.02 58.24 -16.97
C SER A 5 8.51 58.49 -16.89
N VAL A 6 7.79 58.12 -17.95
CA VAL A 6 6.48 57.48 -17.82
C VAL A 6 6.42 56.36 -18.85
N MET A 7 6.45 55.10 -18.39
CA MET A 7 5.79 53.92 -18.98
C MET A 7 6.38 52.63 -18.39
N ILE A 8 6.14 52.39 -17.10
CA ILE A 8 6.09 51.03 -16.54
C ILE A 8 4.97 51.03 -15.49
N ALA A 9 3.74 50.76 -15.91
CA ALA A 9 2.62 50.44 -15.03
C ALA A 9 1.59 49.61 -15.80
N ALA A 10 2.00 48.43 -16.29
CA ALA A 10 1.12 47.49 -16.99
C ALA A 10 1.32 46.03 -16.58
N LEU A 11 1.96 45.76 -15.44
CA LEU A 11 2.00 44.44 -14.82
C LEU A 11 1.45 44.56 -13.41
N LEU A 12 0.24 44.01 -13.17
CA LEU A 12 -0.26 43.43 -11.89
C LEU A 12 -1.80 43.26 -11.85
N LEU A 13 -2.47 42.97 -12.98
CA LEU A 13 -3.75 42.24 -12.93
C LEU A 13 -3.49 40.78 -13.33
N ALA A 14 -2.84 40.03 -12.45
CA ALA A 14 -2.97 38.58 -12.51
C ALA A 14 -4.39 38.26 -11.98
N PRO A 15 -5.26 37.58 -12.76
CA PRO A 15 -6.53 37.11 -12.24
C PRO A 15 -6.23 36.17 -11.07
N THR A 16 -6.74 36.49 -9.89
CA THR A 16 -6.76 35.56 -8.77
C THR A 16 -7.57 34.35 -9.23
N ALA A 17 -6.89 33.22 -9.47
CA ALA A 17 -7.59 31.97 -9.70
C ALA A 17 -8.48 31.73 -8.47
N ALA A 18 -9.80 31.71 -8.68
CA ALA A 18 -10.74 31.36 -7.63
C ALA A 18 -10.37 29.96 -7.13
N MET A 19 -9.79 29.87 -5.95
CA MET A 19 -9.31 28.61 -5.41
C MET A 19 -10.52 27.80 -4.96
N ALA A 20 -10.82 26.74 -5.70
CA ALA A 20 -11.82 25.77 -5.29
C ALA A 20 -11.16 24.73 -4.38
N ALA A 21 -11.75 24.49 -3.21
CA ALA A 21 -11.26 23.49 -2.28
C ALA A 21 -11.95 22.14 -2.48
N PRO A 22 -11.26 21.01 -2.33
CA PRO A 22 -11.91 19.71 -2.35
C PRO A 22 -12.90 19.54 -1.19
N GLY A 23 -14.01 18.86 -1.46
CA GLY A 23 -15.01 18.49 -0.46
C GLY A 23 -15.63 17.13 -0.75
N ILE A 24 -16.39 16.62 0.22
CA ILE A 24 -17.11 15.35 0.13
C ILE A 24 -18.58 15.59 0.49
N VAL A 25 -19.49 14.94 -0.24
CA VAL A 25 -20.91 14.91 0.10
C VAL A 25 -21.19 13.81 1.12
N THR A 26 -21.74 14.16 2.28
CA THR A 26 -21.99 13.22 3.39
C THR A 26 -23.29 12.45 3.25
N VAL A 27 -24.25 12.97 2.50
CA VAL A 27 -25.55 12.34 2.23
C VAL A 27 -25.97 12.71 0.82
N SER A 28 -26.52 11.74 0.07
CA SER A 28 -27.01 11.97 -1.29
C SER A 28 -27.92 13.19 -1.36
N THR A 29 -27.60 14.15 -2.22
CA THR A 29 -28.27 15.45 -2.27
C THR A 29 -28.41 15.96 -3.70
N GLY A 30 -29.19 17.03 -3.89
CA GLY A 30 -29.38 17.65 -5.20
C GLY A 30 -28.39 18.78 -5.43
N LEU A 31 -27.70 18.76 -6.58
CA LEU A 31 -27.01 19.93 -7.12
C LEU A 31 -28.07 20.85 -7.74
N ARG A 32 -28.13 22.11 -7.32
CA ARG A 32 -29.21 23.03 -7.71
C ARG A 32 -28.70 24.22 -8.52
N ALA A 33 -29.57 24.78 -9.34
CA ALA A 33 -29.23 25.93 -10.18
C ALA A 33 -29.09 27.25 -9.39
N GLY A 34 -29.35 27.25 -8.08
CA GLY A 34 -29.22 28.40 -7.20
C GLY A 34 -29.32 28.00 -5.72
N PRO A 35 -28.98 28.92 -4.80
CA PRO A 35 -28.98 28.67 -3.36
C PRO A 35 -30.42 28.66 -2.82
N GLY A 36 -31.00 27.46 -2.72
CA GLY A 36 -32.34 27.28 -2.17
C GLY A 36 -33.01 25.99 -2.66
N PRO A 37 -33.90 25.38 -1.86
CA PRO A 37 -34.51 24.11 -2.22
C PRO A 37 -35.55 24.21 -3.36
N GLY A 38 -36.04 25.42 -3.68
CA GLY A 38 -36.98 25.62 -4.78
C GLY A 38 -36.33 25.81 -6.15
N PHE A 39 -35.00 26.02 -6.22
CA PHE A 39 -34.32 26.07 -7.50
C PHE A 39 -34.32 24.71 -8.21
N PRO A 40 -34.31 24.69 -9.56
CA PRO A 40 -34.26 23.46 -10.33
C PRO A 40 -33.07 22.58 -9.95
N LEU A 41 -33.27 21.26 -9.97
CA LEU A 41 -32.16 20.33 -9.91
C LEU A 41 -31.38 20.36 -11.22
N VAL A 42 -30.07 20.46 -11.08
CA VAL A 42 -29.07 20.34 -12.14
C VAL A 42 -28.71 18.86 -12.26
N ASP A 43 -28.34 18.24 -11.13
CA ASP A 43 -27.99 16.83 -11.03
C ASP A 43 -28.22 16.29 -9.61
N ARG A 44 -28.04 14.99 -9.39
CA ARG A 44 -28.02 14.32 -8.09
C ARG A 44 -26.59 13.90 -7.75
N VAL A 45 -26.09 14.41 -6.63
CA VAL A 45 -24.77 14.08 -6.11
C VAL A 45 -24.89 12.95 -5.10
N PRO A 46 -24.27 11.78 -5.34
CA PRO A 46 -24.35 10.66 -4.41
C PRO A 46 -23.52 10.90 -3.14
N GLU A 47 -23.84 10.18 -2.08
CA GLU A 47 -23.03 10.13 -0.86
C GLU A 47 -21.61 9.64 -1.15
N GLY A 48 -20.62 10.24 -0.49
CA GLY A 48 -19.20 9.97 -0.68
C GLY A 48 -18.61 10.61 -1.95
N ALA A 49 -19.44 11.26 -2.78
CA ALA A 49 -18.95 11.95 -3.97
C ALA A 49 -17.99 13.08 -3.61
N ARG A 50 -16.92 13.19 -4.40
CA ARG A 50 -15.99 14.33 -4.32
C ARG A 50 -16.54 15.49 -5.14
N VAL A 51 -16.48 16.68 -4.55
CA VAL A 51 -16.87 17.94 -5.17
C VAL A 51 -15.77 18.97 -4.99
N ASN A 52 -15.77 20.02 -5.79
CA ASN A 52 -14.94 21.19 -5.55
C ASN A 52 -15.82 22.34 -5.08
N ILE A 53 -15.55 22.84 -3.88
CA ILE A 53 -16.26 23.94 -3.22
C ILE A 53 -15.56 25.25 -3.60
N HIS A 54 -16.25 26.10 -4.33
CA HIS A 54 -15.73 27.38 -4.81
C HIS A 54 -15.97 28.53 -3.83
N GLY A 55 -16.94 28.32 -2.94
CA GLY A 55 -17.28 29.26 -1.88
C GLY A 55 -18.70 29.03 -1.39
N CYS A 56 -19.07 29.73 -0.33
CA CYS A 56 -20.40 29.67 0.24
C CYS A 56 -21.11 31.02 0.17
N LEU A 57 -22.44 30.99 0.10
CA LEU A 57 -23.25 32.18 0.23
C LEU A 57 -23.07 32.75 1.64
N ARG A 58 -23.25 34.07 1.81
CA ARG A 58 -23.30 34.69 3.14
C ARG A 58 -24.29 33.95 4.05
N GLY A 59 -23.86 33.63 5.28
CA GLY A 59 -24.62 32.81 6.22
C GLY A 59 -24.41 31.30 6.02
N ASN A 60 -23.56 30.92 5.08
CA ASN A 60 -22.96 29.60 4.89
C ASN A 60 -23.93 28.44 4.66
N ALA A 61 -25.23 28.70 4.44
CA ALA A 61 -26.23 27.63 4.29
C ALA A 61 -26.15 26.88 2.95
N TRP A 62 -25.60 27.54 1.93
CA TRP A 62 -25.46 27.03 0.57
C TRP A 62 -24.06 27.32 0.05
N CYS A 63 -23.46 26.35 -0.62
CA CYS A 63 -22.15 26.50 -1.23
C CYS A 63 -22.22 26.19 -2.72
N ASP A 64 -21.49 27.00 -3.48
CA ASP A 64 -21.30 26.84 -4.91
C ASP A 64 -20.21 25.77 -5.13
N VAL A 65 -20.59 24.69 -5.78
CA VAL A 65 -19.79 23.50 -5.96
C VAL A 65 -19.77 23.10 -7.43
N SER A 66 -18.69 22.47 -7.87
CA SER A 66 -18.68 21.69 -9.11
C SER A 66 -18.62 20.21 -8.82
N PHE A 67 -19.45 19.46 -9.52
CA PHE A 67 -19.53 18.01 -9.49
C PHE A 67 -19.61 17.50 -10.92
N SER A 68 -18.70 16.60 -11.30
CA SER A 68 -18.49 16.24 -12.71
C SER A 68 -18.28 17.52 -13.56
N ASP A 69 -19.03 17.68 -14.65
CA ASP A 69 -18.96 18.83 -15.54
C ASP A 69 -19.99 19.91 -15.20
N ASP A 70 -20.83 19.67 -14.18
CA ASP A 70 -21.86 20.60 -13.75
C ASP A 70 -21.35 21.49 -12.61
N ARG A 71 -21.70 22.77 -12.69
CA ARG A 71 -21.59 23.76 -11.62
C ARG A 71 -22.96 23.87 -10.93
N GLY A 72 -23.03 24.19 -9.65
CA GLY A 72 -24.32 24.40 -8.96
C GLY A 72 -24.18 24.63 -7.46
N TRP A 73 -25.31 24.66 -6.76
CA TRP A 73 -25.39 24.95 -5.34
C TRP A 73 -25.87 23.73 -4.56
N VAL A 74 -25.17 23.42 -3.47
CA VAL A 74 -25.50 22.35 -2.52
C VAL A 74 -25.60 22.96 -1.12
N SER A 75 -26.48 22.41 -0.29
CA SER A 75 -26.57 22.85 1.11
C SER A 75 -25.32 22.40 1.88
N SER A 76 -24.70 23.33 2.61
CA SER A 76 -23.45 23.08 3.34
C SER A 76 -23.57 22.00 4.42
N GLN A 77 -24.77 21.75 4.94
CA GLN A 77 -25.03 20.69 5.92
C GLN A 77 -24.80 19.26 5.40
N TYR A 78 -24.58 19.12 4.10
CA TYR A 78 -24.23 17.84 3.47
C TYR A 78 -22.79 17.82 2.97
N LEU A 79 -21.98 18.81 3.32
CA LEU A 79 -20.62 18.95 2.82
C LEU A 79 -19.59 18.79 3.94
N GLU A 80 -18.54 18.07 3.62
CA GLU A 80 -17.25 18.16 4.28
C GLU A 80 -16.27 18.95 3.41
N TYR A 81 -15.35 19.63 4.07
CA TYR A 81 -14.35 20.48 3.46
C TYR A 81 -12.96 19.98 3.81
N LEU A 82 -12.07 19.92 2.82
CA LEU A 82 -10.68 19.53 3.04
C LEU A 82 -9.91 20.68 3.71
N TYR A 83 -9.64 20.55 5.00
CA TYR A 83 -8.88 21.50 5.80
C TYR A 83 -7.69 20.82 6.45
N ARG A 84 -6.49 21.42 6.35
CA ARG A 84 -5.25 20.86 6.95
C ARG A 84 -5.10 19.35 6.71
N ASN A 85 -5.30 18.92 5.46
CA ASN A 85 -5.17 17.53 5.00
C ASN A 85 -6.16 16.51 5.62
N HIS A 86 -7.31 16.97 6.13
CA HIS A 86 -8.41 16.08 6.52
C HIS A 86 -9.78 16.72 6.22
N TYR A 87 -10.79 15.89 6.06
CA TYR A 87 -12.15 16.34 5.82
C TYR A 87 -12.84 16.67 7.14
N VAL A 88 -13.42 17.87 7.21
CA VAL A 88 -14.17 18.34 8.37
C VAL A 88 -15.56 18.79 7.96
N TYR A 89 -16.52 18.58 8.85
CA TYR A 89 -17.92 18.93 8.63
C TYR A 89 -18.07 20.45 8.49
N LEU A 90 -18.42 20.90 7.29
CA LEU A 90 -18.28 22.29 6.90
C LEU A 90 -19.01 23.27 7.83
N PRO A 91 -20.29 23.07 8.22
CA PRO A 91 -21.01 24.03 9.05
C PRO A 91 -20.40 24.32 10.42
N ASP A 92 -19.64 23.38 11.00
CA ASP A 92 -19.01 23.58 12.30
C ASP A 92 -17.67 24.34 12.18
N TYR A 93 -17.14 24.50 10.95
CA TYR A 93 -15.80 25.04 10.68
C TYR A 93 -15.77 26.26 9.76
N VAL A 94 -16.92 26.75 9.30
CA VAL A 94 -17.01 27.91 8.37
C VAL A 94 -16.30 29.16 8.88
N ASP A 95 -16.28 29.39 10.20
CA ASP A 95 -15.63 30.54 10.82
C ASP A 95 -14.12 30.34 11.02
N GLU A 96 -13.63 29.10 11.05
CA GLU A 96 -12.19 28.77 11.20
C GLU A 96 -11.47 28.66 9.85
N ILE A 97 -12.17 28.19 8.81
CA ILE A 97 -11.59 27.85 7.50
C ILE A 97 -11.52 29.06 6.55
N ASP A 98 -12.21 30.16 6.89
CA ASP A 98 -12.38 31.35 6.03
C ASP A 98 -12.81 30.98 4.60
N VAL A 99 -13.88 30.17 4.52
CA VAL A 99 -14.41 29.69 3.25
C VAL A 99 -14.82 30.90 2.40
N PRO A 100 -14.37 31.03 1.14
CA PRO A 100 -14.66 32.20 0.33
C PRO A 100 -16.17 32.48 0.24
N VAL A 101 -16.57 33.72 0.52
CA VAL A 101 -17.97 34.13 0.38
C VAL A 101 -18.24 34.52 -1.07
N VAL A 102 -19.11 33.77 -1.74
CA VAL A 102 -19.47 34.01 -3.15
C VAL A 102 -20.90 34.54 -3.28
N PRO A 103 -21.11 35.64 -4.03
CA PRO A 103 -22.45 36.14 -4.28
C PRO A 103 -23.17 35.27 -5.31
N PHE A 104 -24.50 35.16 -5.18
CA PHE A 104 -25.34 34.59 -6.22
C PHE A 104 -26.10 35.70 -6.96
N VAL A 105 -25.78 35.85 -8.25
CA VAL A 105 -26.51 36.71 -9.18
C VAL A 105 -27.09 35.82 -10.28
N LEU A 106 -28.41 35.65 -10.27
CA LEU A 106 -29.11 34.69 -11.13
C LEU A 106 -28.72 34.86 -12.60
N THR A 107 -28.84 36.07 -13.13
CA THR A 107 -28.64 36.34 -14.56
C THR A 107 -27.25 35.95 -15.04
N SER A 108 -26.19 36.41 -14.36
CA SER A 108 -24.82 36.10 -14.78
C SER A 108 -24.45 34.65 -14.53
N TYR A 109 -24.83 34.09 -13.38
CA TYR A 109 -24.55 32.69 -13.07
C TYR A 109 -25.24 31.74 -14.05
N TRP A 110 -26.51 31.99 -14.37
CA TRP A 110 -27.24 31.16 -15.31
C TRP A 110 -26.74 31.30 -16.74
N SER A 111 -26.39 32.53 -17.15
CA SER A 111 -25.80 32.76 -18.48
C SER A 111 -24.50 31.97 -18.66
N SER A 112 -23.68 31.89 -17.61
CA SER A 112 -22.40 31.18 -17.66
C SER A 112 -22.54 29.66 -17.68
N TYR A 113 -23.50 29.08 -16.95
CA TYR A 113 -23.53 27.63 -16.70
C TYR A 113 -24.74 26.90 -17.29
N TYR A 114 -25.83 27.62 -17.65
CA TYR A 114 -27.13 26.98 -17.89
C TYR A 114 -27.88 27.48 -19.12
N ALA A 115 -27.23 28.18 -20.06
CA ALA A 115 -27.88 28.70 -21.27
C ALA A 115 -28.73 27.67 -22.04
N GLY A 116 -28.31 26.40 -22.03
CA GLY A 116 -29.02 25.29 -22.70
C GLY A 116 -30.07 24.56 -21.85
N ARG A 117 -30.32 24.95 -20.59
CA ARG A 117 -31.21 24.19 -19.70
C ARG A 117 -32.69 24.54 -19.96
N PRO A 118 -33.64 23.59 -19.89
CA PRO A 118 -35.04 23.82 -20.25
C PRO A 118 -35.73 24.93 -19.47
N TRP A 119 -35.32 25.18 -18.23
CA TRP A 119 -35.87 26.22 -17.36
C TRP A 119 -35.17 27.59 -17.51
N TYR A 120 -34.12 27.68 -18.33
CA TYR A 120 -33.32 28.89 -18.52
C TYR A 120 -34.18 30.06 -19.00
N HIS A 121 -35.08 29.84 -19.97
CA HIS A 121 -35.94 30.90 -20.54
C HIS A 121 -36.84 31.61 -19.52
N ARG A 122 -37.07 31.04 -18.33
CA ARG A 122 -37.90 31.65 -17.27
C ARG A 122 -37.11 32.56 -16.33
N HIS A 123 -36.15 33.34 -16.83
CA HIS A 123 -35.31 34.22 -16.02
C HIS A 123 -36.11 35.17 -15.12
N ALA A 124 -37.16 35.82 -15.64
CA ALA A 124 -37.97 36.76 -14.86
C ALA A 124 -38.64 36.10 -13.63
N TYR A 125 -39.20 34.90 -13.82
CA TYR A 125 -39.79 34.12 -12.74
C TYR A 125 -38.76 33.77 -11.66
N TRP A 126 -37.61 33.24 -12.08
CA TRP A 126 -36.57 32.81 -11.15
C TRP A 126 -35.88 33.98 -10.45
N ASN A 127 -35.81 35.14 -11.09
CA ASN A 127 -35.31 36.35 -10.47
C ASN A 127 -36.27 36.80 -9.36
N GLY A 128 -37.58 36.82 -9.61
CA GLY A 128 -38.58 37.12 -8.57
C GLY A 128 -38.58 36.10 -7.42
N TYR A 129 -38.42 34.81 -7.73
CA TYR A 129 -38.23 33.76 -6.72
C TYR A 129 -37.00 34.05 -5.86
N TRP A 130 -35.85 34.36 -6.47
CA TRP A 130 -34.63 34.65 -5.74
C TRP A 130 -34.77 35.87 -4.83
N THR A 131 -35.29 36.98 -5.36
CA THR A 131 -35.49 38.22 -4.59
C THR A 131 -36.36 37.99 -3.35
N SER A 132 -37.39 37.14 -3.44
CA SER A 132 -38.26 36.82 -2.32
C SER A 132 -37.65 35.83 -1.32
N HIS A 133 -36.78 34.91 -1.76
CA HIS A 133 -36.25 33.82 -0.94
C HIS A 133 -34.82 34.00 -0.44
N GLN A 134 -34.11 35.04 -0.90
CA GLN A 134 -32.71 35.28 -0.54
C GLN A 134 -32.48 35.30 0.97
N ARG A 135 -33.36 35.94 1.76
CA ARG A 135 -33.22 35.98 3.23
C ARG A 135 -33.29 34.59 3.87
N VAL A 136 -34.15 33.72 3.35
CA VAL A 136 -34.29 32.34 3.83
C VAL A 136 -33.08 31.52 3.41
N ALA A 137 -32.60 31.70 2.17
CA ALA A 137 -31.41 31.02 1.66
C ALA A 137 -30.13 31.39 2.43
N THR A 138 -30.03 32.60 2.97
CA THR A 138 -28.90 33.00 3.82
C THR A 138 -29.00 32.50 5.26
N ARG A 139 -30.14 31.91 5.66
CA ARG A 139 -30.35 31.41 7.01
C ARG A 139 -29.98 29.93 7.08
N MET A 140 -28.96 29.62 7.87
CA MET A 140 -28.58 28.23 8.11
C MET A 140 -29.60 27.54 9.02
N THR A 141 -30.24 26.48 8.51
CA THR A 141 -31.14 25.61 9.26
C THR A 141 -30.58 24.21 9.25
N ILE A 142 -29.87 23.83 10.32
CA ILE A 142 -29.18 22.55 10.40
C ILE A 142 -30.16 21.43 10.67
N ASP A 143 -30.20 20.44 9.76
CA ASP A 143 -30.84 19.16 10.01
C ASP A 143 -30.02 18.36 11.05
N PRO A 144 -30.61 17.95 12.20
CA PRO A 144 -29.87 17.24 13.25
C PRO A 144 -29.29 15.88 12.83
N ARG A 145 -29.92 15.20 11.87
CA ARG A 145 -29.44 13.92 11.32
C ARG A 145 -28.25 14.18 10.41
N ALA A 146 -28.33 15.16 9.52
CA ALA A 146 -27.21 15.55 8.65
C ALA A 146 -25.98 15.94 9.48
N ALA A 147 -26.18 16.76 10.52
CA ALA A 147 -25.10 17.16 11.42
C ALA A 147 -24.53 16.00 12.23
N ARG A 148 -25.35 15.01 12.62
CA ARG A 148 -24.84 13.79 13.27
C ARG A 148 -23.92 13.01 12.33
N ILE A 149 -24.32 12.84 11.08
CA ILE A 149 -23.55 12.11 10.07
C ILE A 149 -22.22 12.83 9.79
N GLY A 150 -22.27 14.12 9.46
CA GLY A 150 -21.07 14.90 9.15
C GLY A 150 -20.09 14.97 10.32
N ARG A 151 -20.56 15.23 11.55
CA ARG A 151 -19.69 15.23 12.73
C ARG A 151 -19.10 13.85 13.04
N ALA A 152 -19.83 12.76 12.77
CA ALA A 152 -19.30 11.41 12.93
C ALA A 152 -18.17 11.16 11.92
N ALA A 153 -18.38 11.50 10.65
CA ALA A 153 -17.36 11.36 9.62
C ALA A 153 -16.10 12.20 9.90
N THR A 154 -16.24 13.42 10.43
CA THR A 154 -15.10 14.22 10.91
C THR A 154 -14.32 13.53 12.03
N ARG A 155 -15.00 12.94 13.01
CA ARG A 155 -14.33 12.20 14.10
C ARG A 155 -13.60 10.98 13.57
N ASP A 156 -14.22 10.24 12.65
CA ASP A 156 -13.60 9.08 12.02
C ASP A 156 -12.34 9.47 11.23
N ALA A 157 -12.37 10.62 10.54
CA ALA A 157 -11.21 11.17 9.85
C ALA A 157 -10.08 11.51 10.84
N VAL A 158 -10.38 12.14 11.98
CA VAL A 158 -9.38 12.45 13.01
C VAL A 158 -8.78 11.16 13.60
N VAL A 159 -9.60 10.17 13.92
CA VAL A 159 -9.12 8.86 14.42
C VAL A 159 -8.24 8.15 13.39
N ALA A 160 -8.58 8.25 12.10
CA ALA A 160 -7.76 7.70 11.02
C ALA A 160 -6.38 8.37 10.96
N LEU A 161 -6.32 9.71 11.05
CA LEU A 161 -5.05 10.45 11.10
C LEU A 161 -4.20 10.08 12.31
N GLU A 162 -4.80 9.93 13.49
CA GLU A 162 -4.09 9.48 14.69
C GLU A 162 -3.50 8.09 14.51
N ARG A 163 -4.27 7.16 13.94
CA ARG A 163 -3.80 5.79 13.62
C ARG A 163 -2.65 5.80 12.62
N GLU A 164 -2.70 6.66 11.60
CA GLU A 164 -1.60 6.82 10.66
C GLU A 164 -0.35 7.40 11.33
N GLY A 165 -0.50 8.39 12.22
CA GLY A 165 0.59 8.92 13.03
C GLY A 165 1.23 7.85 13.92
N VAL A 166 0.43 7.00 14.58
CA VAL A 166 0.92 5.86 15.38
C VAL A 166 1.64 4.84 14.49
N ARG A 167 1.10 4.51 13.31
CA ARG A 167 1.76 3.60 12.36
C ARG A 167 3.10 4.16 11.88
N GLY A 168 3.17 5.47 11.61
CA GLY A 168 4.40 6.17 11.26
C GLY A 168 5.47 6.07 12.36
N LYS A 169 5.08 6.28 13.63
CA LYS A 169 5.96 6.10 14.80
C LYS A 169 6.45 4.66 14.95
N GLY A 170 5.58 3.67 14.68
CA GLY A 170 5.97 2.27 14.67
C GLY A 170 7.03 1.95 13.60
N ALA A 171 6.84 2.49 12.39
CA ALA A 171 7.79 2.31 11.29
C ALA A 171 9.15 2.95 11.59
N THR A 172 9.18 4.16 12.15
CA THR A 172 10.45 4.80 12.55
C THR A 172 11.15 4.04 13.69
N ALA A 173 10.39 3.50 14.66
CA ALA A 173 10.95 2.66 15.72
C ALA A 173 11.52 1.32 15.20
N ILE A 174 10.90 0.71 14.18
CA ILE A 174 11.45 -0.47 13.49
C ILE A 174 12.73 -0.11 12.75
N SER A 175 12.74 1.00 12.00
CA SER A 175 13.93 1.48 11.30
C SER A 175 15.10 1.76 12.26
N GLY A 176 14.83 2.37 13.42
CA GLY A 176 15.83 2.60 14.45
C GLY A 176 16.41 1.30 15.03
N ARG A 177 15.56 0.29 15.27
CA ARG A 177 16.01 -1.05 15.69
C ARG A 177 16.87 -1.74 14.63
N ASN A 178 16.48 -1.67 13.36
CA ASN A 178 17.27 -2.24 12.26
C ASN A 178 18.66 -1.59 12.17
N ALA A 179 18.74 -0.26 12.30
CA ALA A 179 20.01 0.46 12.34
C ALA A 179 20.87 0.11 13.57
N ALA A 180 20.25 -0.10 14.73
CA ALA A 180 20.94 -0.54 15.94
C ALA A 180 21.51 -1.96 15.79
N ASN A 181 20.78 -2.87 15.14
CA ASN A 181 21.19 -4.26 14.90
C ASN A 181 22.29 -4.40 13.83
N SER A 182 22.46 -3.41 12.95
CA SER A 182 23.54 -3.42 11.94
C SER A 182 24.96 -3.42 12.56
N ARG A 183 25.13 -2.89 13.77
CA ARG A 183 26.43 -2.88 14.48
C ARG A 183 26.83 -4.28 14.99
N PRO A 184 25.96 -5.02 15.71
CA PRO A 184 26.15 -6.44 15.99
C PRO A 184 26.42 -7.28 14.74
N ASP A 185 25.66 -7.09 13.66
CA ASP A 185 25.80 -7.88 12.43
C ASP A 185 27.18 -7.68 11.79
N ALA A 186 27.67 -6.44 11.75
CA ALA A 186 29.02 -6.14 11.29
C ALA A 186 30.11 -6.75 12.21
N ALA A 187 29.86 -6.86 13.51
CA ALA A 187 30.78 -7.50 14.45
C ALA A 187 30.81 -9.03 14.29
N ILE A 188 29.65 -9.64 14.02
CA ILE A 188 29.53 -11.07 13.71
C ILE A 188 30.26 -11.38 12.39
N ALA A 189 30.02 -10.60 11.32
CA ALA A 189 30.73 -10.77 10.05
C ALA A 189 32.27 -10.68 10.19
N LYS A 190 32.77 -9.79 11.04
CA LYS A 190 34.20 -9.70 11.35
C LYS A 190 34.72 -10.93 12.09
N ARG A 191 33.93 -11.49 13.01
CA ARG A 191 34.28 -12.74 13.72
C ARG A 191 34.31 -13.91 12.76
N ASP A 192 33.33 -14.04 11.88
CA ASP A 192 33.26 -15.11 10.88
C ASP A 192 34.46 -15.05 9.92
N ALA A 193 34.83 -13.85 9.47
CA ALA A 193 36.03 -13.66 8.66
C ALA A 193 37.33 -14.03 9.41
N ALA A 194 37.40 -13.80 10.73
CA ALA A 194 38.52 -14.19 11.56
C ALA A 194 38.57 -15.72 11.77
N ILE A 195 37.42 -16.37 11.95
CA ILE A 195 37.30 -17.83 12.05
C ILE A 195 37.76 -18.47 10.74
N ALA A 196 37.26 -18.00 9.59
CA ALA A 196 37.68 -18.50 8.28
C ALA A 196 39.21 -18.39 8.05
N LYS A 197 39.83 -17.31 8.52
CA LYS A 197 41.30 -17.16 8.48
C LYS A 197 42.01 -18.18 9.37
N ARG A 198 41.49 -18.45 10.57
CA ARG A 198 42.03 -19.47 11.47
C ARG A 198 41.91 -20.86 10.86
N ASP A 199 40.76 -21.19 10.27
CA ASP A 199 40.54 -22.49 9.63
C ASP A 199 41.48 -22.71 8.44
N ALA A 200 41.70 -21.68 7.62
CA ALA A 200 42.69 -21.74 6.53
C ALA A 200 44.13 -21.94 7.03
N ALA A 201 44.48 -21.38 8.20
CA ALA A 201 45.78 -21.58 8.81
C ALA A 201 45.93 -22.99 9.37
N ILE A 202 44.88 -23.55 9.99
CA ILE A 202 44.85 -24.94 10.46
C ILE A 202 45.02 -25.89 9.28
N ALA A 203 44.26 -25.70 8.19
CA ALA A 203 44.38 -26.52 6.98
C ALA A 203 45.79 -26.49 6.36
N LYS A 204 46.46 -25.33 6.36
CA LYS A 204 47.88 -25.23 5.95
C LYS A 204 48.80 -25.98 6.89
N GLY A 205 48.55 -25.92 8.20
CA GLY A 205 49.28 -26.69 9.21
C GLY A 205 49.16 -28.19 8.96
N ASP A 206 47.95 -28.69 8.77
CA ASP A 206 47.66 -30.11 8.49
C ASP A 206 48.34 -30.59 7.20
N ALA A 207 48.30 -29.78 6.13
CA ALA A 207 49.02 -30.08 4.89
C ALA A 207 50.54 -30.15 5.10
N GLY A 208 51.10 -29.27 5.94
CA GLY A 208 52.51 -29.30 6.31
C GLY A 208 52.90 -30.55 7.11
N ILE A 209 52.04 -30.99 8.03
CA ILE A 209 52.22 -32.24 8.78
C ILE A 209 52.18 -33.44 7.81
N ALA A 210 51.19 -33.50 6.93
CA ALA A 210 51.07 -34.57 5.93
C ALA A 210 52.29 -34.64 4.99
N ALA A 211 52.84 -33.50 4.58
CA ALA A 211 54.06 -33.44 3.77
C ALA A 211 55.30 -33.95 4.52
N ARG A 212 55.45 -33.61 5.80
CA ARG A 212 56.52 -34.12 6.66
C ARG A 212 56.43 -35.64 6.83
N ASP A 213 55.22 -36.16 7.01
CA ASP A 213 54.99 -37.61 7.14
C ASP A 213 55.27 -38.35 5.83
N ALA A 214 54.91 -37.77 4.68
CA ALA A 214 55.28 -38.30 3.37
C ALA A 214 56.80 -38.33 3.18
N ALA A 215 57.51 -37.24 3.49
CA ALA A 215 58.97 -37.19 3.39
C ALA A 215 59.67 -38.20 4.31
N LYS A 216 59.15 -38.42 5.54
CA LYS A 216 59.64 -39.48 6.43
C LYS A 216 59.44 -40.87 5.83
N ARG A 217 58.29 -41.14 5.22
CA ARG A 217 58.02 -42.41 4.53
C ARG A 217 58.99 -42.62 3.36
N ASP A 218 59.17 -41.60 2.52
CA ASP A 218 60.07 -41.66 1.36
C ASP A 218 61.53 -41.87 1.78
N ALA A 219 61.97 -41.20 2.86
CA ALA A 219 63.28 -41.42 3.45
C ALA A 219 63.44 -42.86 3.98
N GLY A 220 62.40 -43.42 4.62
CA GLY A 220 62.37 -44.82 5.03
C GLY A 220 62.52 -45.78 3.84
N VAL A 221 61.75 -45.55 2.76
CA VAL A 221 61.82 -46.34 1.53
C VAL A 221 63.20 -46.23 0.87
N ALA A 222 63.84 -45.06 0.88
CA ALA A 222 65.19 -44.88 0.36
C ALA A 222 66.25 -45.65 1.18
N VAL A 223 66.12 -45.66 2.50
CA VAL A 223 66.97 -46.46 3.40
C VAL A 223 66.79 -47.96 3.14
N ASP A 224 65.56 -48.43 2.96
CA ASP A 224 65.30 -49.84 2.65
C ASP A 224 65.85 -50.24 1.27
N ARG A 225 65.69 -49.38 0.25
CA ARG A 225 66.24 -49.62 -1.09
C ARG A 225 67.76 -49.65 -1.09
N THR A 226 68.43 -48.77 -0.34
CA THR A 226 69.90 -48.78 -0.22
C THR A 226 70.40 -49.99 0.55
N ARG A 227 69.69 -50.43 1.60
CA ARG A 227 69.96 -51.69 2.30
C ARG A 227 69.81 -52.89 1.34
N ALA A 228 68.72 -52.94 0.57
CA ALA A 228 68.46 -53.98 -0.42
C ALA A 228 69.58 -54.07 -1.48
N GLY A 229 69.97 -52.93 -2.07
CA GLY A 229 71.06 -52.90 -3.04
C GLY A 229 72.44 -53.22 -2.46
N ARG A 230 72.66 -53.00 -1.15
CA ARG A 230 73.87 -53.47 -0.45
C ARG A 230 73.83 -54.99 -0.28
N SER A 231 72.70 -55.56 0.15
CA SER A 231 72.56 -57.03 0.26
C SER A 231 72.70 -57.73 -1.09
N GLU A 232 72.15 -57.18 -2.16
CA GLU A 232 72.30 -57.72 -3.52
C GLU A 232 73.75 -57.71 -3.98
N ARG A 233 74.50 -56.63 -3.73
CA ARG A 233 75.95 -56.59 -4.02
C ARG A 233 76.72 -57.67 -3.28
N ILE A 234 76.45 -57.83 -1.98
CA ILE A 234 77.09 -58.86 -1.15
C ILE A 234 76.73 -60.26 -1.68
N ALA A 235 75.48 -60.48 -2.09
CA ALA A 235 75.04 -61.75 -2.68
C ALA A 235 75.72 -62.03 -4.03
N HIS A 236 75.82 -61.02 -4.91
CA HIS A 236 76.53 -61.12 -6.17
C HIS A 236 78.02 -61.41 -5.98
N GLU A 237 78.68 -60.73 -5.04
CA GLU A 237 80.09 -60.95 -4.73
C GLU A 237 80.32 -62.36 -4.18
N ARG A 238 79.45 -62.84 -3.28
CA ARG A 238 79.45 -64.23 -2.81
C ARG A 238 79.28 -65.22 -3.97
N SER A 239 78.29 -65.02 -4.84
CA SER A 239 78.06 -65.87 -6.03
C SER A 239 79.28 -65.92 -6.96
N ASN A 240 79.94 -64.78 -7.18
CA ASN A 240 81.13 -64.68 -8.04
C ASN A 240 82.35 -65.42 -7.45
N VAL A 241 82.53 -65.33 -6.12
CA VAL A 241 83.55 -66.11 -5.39
C VAL A 241 83.24 -67.61 -5.46
N GLN A 242 81.96 -67.98 -5.38
CA GLN A 242 81.53 -69.37 -5.44
C GLN A 242 81.70 -69.98 -6.85
N MET A 243 81.49 -69.20 -7.92
CA MET A 243 81.83 -69.61 -9.29
C MET A 243 83.34 -69.77 -9.52
N ARG A 244 84.17 -68.94 -8.87
CA ARG A 244 85.65 -69.04 -8.98
C ARG A 244 86.24 -70.24 -8.24
N ASN A 245 85.51 -70.87 -7.32
CA ASN A 245 86.02 -72.00 -6.55
C ASN A 245 84.96 -73.13 -6.42
N PRO A 246 84.70 -73.89 -7.50
CA PRO A 246 83.60 -74.86 -7.57
C PRO A 246 83.78 -76.07 -6.64
N ARG A 247 85.00 -76.34 -6.14
CA ARG A 247 85.30 -77.49 -5.27
C ARG A 247 84.88 -77.26 -3.81
N ASP A 248 84.89 -76.02 -3.31
CA ASP A 248 84.51 -75.71 -1.93
C ASP A 248 82.98 -75.57 -1.73
N ALA A 249 82.23 -75.27 -2.79
CA ALA A 249 80.77 -75.10 -2.72
C ALA A 249 80.03 -76.43 -2.49
N GLN A 250 80.51 -77.53 -3.07
CA GLN A 250 79.95 -78.87 -2.85
C GLN A 250 80.20 -79.37 -1.41
N ALA A 251 81.30 -78.97 -0.76
CA ALA A 251 81.61 -79.37 0.61
C ALA A 251 80.68 -78.74 1.66
N ARG A 252 80.20 -77.50 1.44
CA ARG A 252 79.30 -76.83 2.39
C ARG A 252 77.83 -77.27 2.28
N MET A 253 77.35 -77.58 1.08
CA MET A 253 75.99 -78.12 0.90
C MET A 253 75.79 -79.49 1.57
N MET A 254 76.89 -80.24 1.80
CA MET A 254 76.86 -81.50 2.56
C MET A 254 76.84 -81.28 4.08
N HIS A 255 77.35 -80.16 4.59
CA HIS A 255 77.36 -79.85 6.03
C HIS A 255 76.09 -79.12 6.52
N GLU A 256 75.44 -78.31 5.69
CA GLU A 256 74.26 -77.53 6.11
C GLU A 256 72.97 -78.37 6.18
N ARG A 257 72.94 -79.53 5.51
CA ARG A 257 71.87 -80.54 5.70
C ARG A 257 71.94 -81.27 7.05
N GLN A 258 72.97 -81.05 7.86
CA GLN A 258 73.17 -81.76 9.14
C GLN A 258 73.06 -80.88 10.39
N ALA A 259 72.72 -79.58 10.27
CA ALA A 259 72.52 -78.71 11.42
C ALA A 259 71.22 -77.89 11.30
N SER A 260 70.11 -78.46 11.76
CA SER A 260 68.91 -77.73 12.13
C SER A 260 68.35 -78.29 13.43
N PRO A 261 68.47 -77.57 14.57
CA PRO A 261 67.60 -77.78 15.71
C PRO A 261 66.56 -76.66 15.84
N ALA A 262 65.34 -77.10 16.18
CA ALA A 262 64.35 -76.44 17.02
C ALA A 262 63.70 -75.12 16.54
N GLY A 263 62.38 -75.20 16.33
CA GLY A 263 61.50 -74.04 16.20
C GLY A 263 60.11 -74.33 16.75
N MET A 264 59.94 -74.34 18.07
CA MET A 264 58.62 -74.32 18.73
C MET A 264 58.73 -73.71 20.13
N HIS A 265 58.61 -72.38 20.21
CA HIS A 265 58.17 -71.66 21.42
C HIS A 265 57.39 -70.44 20.94
N ALA A 266 56.06 -70.45 21.10
CA ALA A 266 55.31 -70.06 22.29
C ALA A 266 54.93 -68.57 22.23
N ARG A 267 53.67 -68.32 21.88
CA ARG A 267 53.00 -67.02 22.02
C ARG A 267 52.80 -66.75 23.52
N PRO A 268 53.15 -65.58 24.06
CA PRO A 268 52.55 -65.11 25.30
C PRO A 268 51.31 -64.27 24.97
N MET A 269 50.18 -64.69 25.55
CA MET A 269 49.04 -63.83 25.86
C MET A 269 49.12 -63.38 27.33
N ALA A 270 48.34 -62.32 27.63
CA ALA A 270 48.00 -61.72 28.93
C ALA A 270 48.97 -60.61 29.42
N ARG A 271 48.51 -59.50 30.04
CA ARG A 271 47.30 -59.35 30.87
C ARG A 271 46.88 -57.86 31.01
N ALA A 272 45.57 -57.70 31.26
CA ALA A 272 44.83 -56.50 31.62
C ALA A 272 45.13 -55.96 33.04
N HIS A 273 44.65 -54.73 33.31
CA HIS A 273 44.03 -54.13 34.54
C HIS A 273 44.20 -52.60 34.40
N GLU A 274 43.16 -51.75 34.35
CA GLU A 274 42.25 -51.38 35.44
C GLU A 274 41.05 -50.60 34.83
N ALA A 275 39.82 -50.89 35.27
CA ALA A 275 38.61 -50.06 35.09
C ALA A 275 38.27 -49.42 36.46
N PRO A 276 37.12 -48.77 36.70
CA PRO A 276 36.29 -47.79 35.97
C PRO A 276 36.04 -46.53 36.82
N ARG A 277 35.45 -45.44 36.29
CA ARG A 277 34.48 -44.62 37.07
C ARG A 277 33.34 -44.07 36.20
N VAL A 278 32.16 -44.39 36.71
CA VAL A 278 30.77 -44.15 36.30
C VAL A 278 30.39 -42.67 36.31
N SER A 279 29.37 -42.33 35.52
CA SER A 279 28.24 -41.39 35.78
C SER A 279 28.02 -40.45 34.58
N ALA A 280 26.83 -40.12 34.10
CA ALA A 280 25.47 -40.58 34.33
C ALA A 280 24.62 -40.05 33.13
N ALA A 281 23.48 -40.68 32.94
CA ALA A 281 22.34 -40.41 32.04
C ALA A 281 21.89 -38.91 31.93
N PRO A 282 21.02 -38.47 30.98
CA PRO A 282 19.88 -39.25 30.50
C PRO A 282 19.36 -39.15 29.05
N ALA A 283 18.77 -40.29 28.64
CA ALA A 283 17.52 -40.51 27.91
C ALA A 283 17.09 -39.52 26.79
N ALA A 284 17.21 -39.99 25.55
CA ALA A 284 16.37 -39.54 24.44
C ALA A 284 15.26 -40.58 24.18
N ARG A 285 14.00 -40.17 24.37
CA ARG A 285 12.83 -40.88 23.83
C ARG A 285 12.62 -40.41 22.39
N PRO A 286 12.37 -41.30 21.42
CA PRO A 286 12.09 -40.90 20.04
C PRO A 286 10.70 -40.28 19.92
N ALA A 287 10.63 -39.09 19.31
CA ALA A 287 9.40 -38.38 18.97
C ALA A 287 8.79 -38.93 17.67
N MET A 288 7.45 -38.99 17.65
CA MET A 288 6.64 -39.48 16.53
C MET A 288 6.63 -38.51 15.32
N PRO A 289 6.42 -39.02 14.09
CA PRO A 289 6.35 -38.21 12.88
C PRO A 289 5.06 -37.39 12.82
N HIS A 290 5.20 -36.10 12.57
CA HIS A 290 4.11 -35.13 12.47
C HIS A 290 3.68 -35.01 11.01
N VAL A 291 2.39 -35.23 10.81
CA VAL A 291 1.65 -35.21 9.54
C VAL A 291 1.68 -33.79 8.96
N ALA A 292 2.04 -33.69 7.69
CA ALA A 292 1.92 -32.47 6.90
C ALA A 292 0.46 -32.09 6.70
N GLN A 293 0.07 -30.88 7.14
CA GLN A 293 -1.19 -30.26 6.74
C GLN A 293 -0.97 -29.34 5.53
N PRO A 294 -1.91 -29.32 4.55
CA PRO A 294 -1.81 -28.47 3.38
C PRO A 294 -2.13 -27.00 3.68
N ASN A 295 -1.34 -26.13 3.07
CA ASN A 295 -1.43 -24.67 3.15
C ASN A 295 -2.62 -24.18 2.32
N VAL A 296 -3.66 -23.65 2.97
CA VAL A 296 -4.79 -23.00 2.29
C VAL A 296 -4.45 -21.51 2.09
N SER A 297 -3.76 -21.21 0.99
CA SER A 297 -3.61 -19.84 0.51
C SER A 297 -4.93 -19.36 -0.09
N ARG A 298 -5.65 -18.52 0.65
CA ARG A 298 -6.87 -17.85 0.19
C ARG A 298 -6.45 -16.71 -0.74
N GLY A 299 -6.57 -16.96 -2.05
CA GLY A 299 -6.34 -15.98 -3.11
C GLY A 299 -7.37 -14.85 -3.11
N SER A 300 -6.90 -13.65 -3.45
CA SER A 300 -7.71 -12.45 -3.73
C SER A 300 -8.71 -12.70 -4.87
N PRO A 301 -9.94 -12.17 -4.80
CA PRO A 301 -10.91 -12.37 -5.87
C PRO A 301 -10.56 -11.56 -7.12
N MET A 302 -10.63 -12.25 -8.25
CA MET A 302 -10.52 -11.72 -9.61
C MET A 302 -11.74 -10.86 -9.96
N ASN A 303 -11.47 -9.82 -10.75
CA ASN A 303 -12.45 -9.07 -11.53
C ASN A 303 -13.40 -10.01 -12.29
N ALA A 304 -14.69 -9.92 -11.98
CA ALA A 304 -15.75 -10.44 -12.82
C ALA A 304 -16.45 -9.26 -13.50
N HIS A 305 -16.06 -8.99 -14.74
CA HIS A 305 -16.96 -8.39 -15.71
C HIS A 305 -18.08 -9.39 -15.99
N ALA A 306 -19.33 -9.05 -15.64
CA ALA A 306 -20.51 -9.74 -16.17
C ALA A 306 -21.76 -8.84 -16.12
N GLN A 307 -22.16 -8.41 -17.31
CA GLN A 307 -23.52 -8.20 -17.79
C GLN A 307 -24.46 -7.18 -17.10
N MET A 308 -24.58 -6.05 -17.80
CA MET A 308 -25.81 -5.27 -17.88
C MET A 308 -26.95 -6.09 -18.52
N PRO A 309 -28.21 -5.92 -18.08
CA PRO A 309 -29.36 -6.07 -18.95
C PRO A 309 -29.70 -4.71 -19.59
N ALA A 310 -29.76 -4.69 -20.92
CA ALA A 310 -30.25 -3.58 -21.72
C ALA A 310 -31.74 -3.28 -21.47
N PRO A 311 -32.23 -2.07 -21.79
CA PRO A 311 -33.59 -1.65 -21.49
C PRO A 311 -34.59 -2.23 -22.51
N ARG A 312 -35.74 -2.71 -22.03
CA ARG A 312 -36.88 -2.97 -22.92
C ARG A 312 -37.54 -1.64 -23.29
N ALA A 313 -37.32 -1.22 -24.53
CA ALA A 313 -38.21 -0.30 -25.22
C ALA A 313 -39.24 -1.12 -26.01
N ALA A 314 -40.53 -0.88 -25.77
CA ALA A 314 -41.60 -1.13 -26.72
C ALA A 314 -42.58 0.07 -26.67
N ALA A 315 -42.91 0.53 -27.87
CA ALA A 315 -43.47 1.83 -28.22
C ALA A 315 -45.03 1.92 -27.99
N PRO A 316 -45.71 3.01 -28.42
CA PRO A 316 -46.94 3.55 -27.82
C PRO A 316 -48.24 3.13 -28.52
N ALA A 317 -49.39 3.34 -27.87
CA ALA A 317 -50.67 3.68 -28.51
C ALA A 317 -51.71 4.16 -27.46
N MET A 318 -52.35 5.29 -27.77
CA MET A 318 -53.50 5.92 -27.09
C MET A 318 -54.83 5.20 -27.48
N PRO A 319 -56.01 5.85 -27.34
CA PRO A 319 -56.81 6.19 -26.16
C PRO A 319 -58.18 5.43 -26.20
N HIS A 320 -59.15 5.83 -25.37
CA HIS A 320 -60.64 5.70 -25.50
C HIS A 320 -61.34 5.17 -24.22
N PRO A 321 -62.68 5.31 -24.07
CA PRO A 321 -63.31 6.49 -23.49
C PRO A 321 -64.45 6.11 -22.51
N GLY A 322 -65.15 7.11 -21.98
CA GLY A 322 -66.46 6.92 -21.34
C GLY A 322 -66.38 6.86 -19.81
N GLY A 323 -67.28 7.49 -19.07
CA GLY A 323 -68.47 8.22 -19.46
C GLY A 323 -69.36 8.42 -18.22
N GLY A 324 -70.11 9.53 -18.21
CA GLY A 324 -71.20 9.81 -17.26
C GLY A 324 -70.72 10.54 -15.99
N GLY A 325 -71.23 11.72 -15.63
CA GLY A 325 -72.56 12.27 -15.87
C GLY A 325 -72.62 13.80 -15.89
N ALA A 326 -73.79 14.25 -16.30
CA ALA A 326 -74.14 15.48 -16.98
C ALA A 326 -74.34 16.70 -16.05
N PRO A 327 -74.58 17.89 -16.64
CA PRO A 327 -74.54 19.20 -15.99
C PRO A 327 -75.94 19.67 -15.55
N HIS A 328 -75.98 20.68 -14.68
CA HIS A 328 -77.16 21.51 -14.47
C HIS A 328 -76.94 22.88 -15.12
N ILE A 329 -77.85 23.22 -16.03
CA ILE A 329 -78.01 24.50 -16.71
C ILE A 329 -79.40 25.03 -16.34
N ASN A 330 -79.57 26.35 -16.55
CA ASN A 330 -80.77 27.20 -16.46
C ASN A 330 -80.87 27.99 -15.15
N ALA A 331 -81.14 29.30 -15.13
CA ALA A 331 -81.26 30.34 -16.15
C ALA A 331 -81.28 31.72 -15.41
N ALA A 332 -81.01 32.80 -16.14
CA ALA A 332 -81.22 34.22 -15.75
C ALA A 332 -82.75 34.55 -15.62
N PRO A 333 -83.28 35.80 -15.35
CA PRO A 333 -82.71 37.13 -15.63
C PRO A 333 -83.15 38.37 -14.75
N ARG A 334 -82.69 39.57 -15.17
CA ARG A 334 -83.20 40.96 -14.90
C ARG A 334 -82.87 41.57 -13.52
N GLY A 335 -82.60 42.87 -13.35
CA GLY A 335 -82.56 44.08 -14.19
C GLY A 335 -81.55 45.07 -13.55
N GLY A 336 -81.03 46.11 -14.20
CA GLY A 336 -81.70 47.20 -14.89
C GLY A 336 -81.34 48.51 -14.16
N GLY A 337 -80.65 49.44 -14.82
CA GLY A 337 -80.39 50.79 -14.27
C GLY A 337 -79.07 51.43 -14.71
N ALA A 338 -79.07 52.06 -15.88
CA ALA A 338 -78.25 53.23 -16.21
C ALA A 338 -79.23 54.45 -16.28
N PRO A 339 -78.85 55.68 -16.68
CA PRO A 339 -77.55 56.37 -16.75
C PRO A 339 -77.60 57.83 -16.21
N ALA A 340 -76.45 58.52 -16.11
CA ALA A 340 -76.27 59.99 -16.32
C ALA A 340 -74.75 60.25 -16.30
N GLY A 341 -74.09 60.69 -17.38
CA GLY A 341 -74.17 62.03 -17.98
C GLY A 341 -72.91 62.80 -17.55
N GLY A 342 -71.85 62.90 -18.35
CA GLY A 342 -71.69 63.94 -19.39
C GLY A 342 -70.44 64.81 -19.07
N PRO A 343 -69.89 65.58 -20.03
CA PRO A 343 -68.45 65.51 -20.37
C PRO A 343 -67.68 66.84 -20.29
N GLY A 344 -66.36 66.77 -20.56
CA GLY A 344 -65.52 67.89 -20.99
C GLY A 344 -64.23 68.03 -20.17
N GLN A 345 -63.08 68.41 -20.69
CA GLN A 345 -62.67 68.78 -22.04
C GLN A 345 -61.12 68.79 -22.01
N LYS A 346 -60.47 68.38 -23.11
CA LYS A 346 -59.07 68.70 -23.36
C LYS A 346 -59.02 70.10 -23.98
N HIS A 347 -58.17 70.97 -23.46
CA HIS A 347 -57.22 71.81 -24.20
C HIS A 347 -56.23 72.44 -23.22
#